data_AF-A9WUK2-F1
#
_entry.id   AF-A9WUK2-F1
#
_cell.length_a   1.000
_cell.length_b   1.000
_cell.length_c   1.000
_cell.angle_alpha   90.00
_cell.angle_beta   90.00
_cell.angle_gamma   90.00
#
_symmetry.space_group_name_H-M   'P 1'
#
loop_
_entity.id
_entity.type
_entity.pdbx_description
1 polymer ?
#
loop_
_entity_poly.entity_id
_entity_poly.type
_entity_poly.pdbx_seq_one_letter_code
_entity_poly.pdbx_strand_id
1 'polypeptide(L)'
;MKKTITFLALASVTAVSLSACTIGANGNENDKRETKSFSTCADGKKQKVLPSWIPDSATDIKEVIRTTGSERIITMKNGTPPSSCTTIPAGKTALCGDDAESSQKAEDFSADAPSLTADWWPVEIEKNATVLCGKWLVTVEGNNTYAFSPEIKAVKSLISGNAKK
;
A
#
# COMPACT_ATOMS: atom_id res chain seq x y z
N MET A 1 16.33 14.67 -65.41
CA MET A 1 15.18 14.41 -64.52
C MET A 1 15.65 13.52 -63.37
N LYS A 2 15.23 13.87 -62.14
CA LYS A 2 15.52 13.23 -60.82
C LYS A 2 15.18 11.72 -60.83
N LYS A 3 15.72 10.86 -59.95
CA LYS A 3 15.34 10.79 -58.52
C LYS A 3 16.32 9.93 -57.69
N THR A 4 16.80 10.53 -56.61
CA THR A 4 17.48 9.93 -55.46
C THR A 4 16.48 9.12 -54.63
N ILE A 5 16.85 7.92 -54.18
CA ILE A 5 16.03 7.08 -53.29
C ILE A 5 16.55 7.23 -51.86
N THR A 6 15.74 7.85 -51.01
CA THR A 6 15.98 7.98 -49.57
C THR A 6 15.27 6.83 -48.86
N PHE A 7 16.02 5.98 -48.16
CA PHE A 7 15.47 4.97 -47.25
C PHE A 7 15.12 5.61 -45.91
N LEU A 8 13.85 5.51 -45.51
CA LEU A 8 13.35 5.97 -44.22
C LEU A 8 13.38 4.78 -43.24
N ALA A 9 14.20 4.87 -42.20
CA ALA A 9 14.25 3.88 -41.12
C ALA A 9 13.04 4.06 -40.18
N LEU A 10 12.27 3.00 -40.00
CA LEU A 10 11.09 2.96 -39.13
C LEU A 10 11.52 2.61 -37.70
N ALA A 11 11.52 3.58 -36.79
CA ALA A 11 11.74 3.34 -35.36
C ALA A 11 10.43 2.85 -34.73
N SER A 12 10.38 1.58 -34.35
CA SER A 12 9.27 0.97 -33.61
C SER A 12 9.30 1.43 -32.15
N VAL A 13 8.41 2.37 -31.80
CA VAL A 13 8.10 2.74 -30.41
C VAL A 13 7.24 1.64 -29.81
N THR A 14 7.80 0.85 -28.89
CA THR A 14 7.03 -0.11 -28.10
C THR A 14 6.17 0.65 -27.09
N ALA A 15 4.87 0.71 -27.34
CA ALA A 15 3.90 1.19 -26.37
C ALA A 15 3.88 0.23 -25.16
N VAL A 16 4.21 0.74 -23.98
CA VAL A 16 3.98 0.04 -22.71
C VAL A 16 2.47 -0.04 -22.48
N SER A 17 1.88 -1.20 -22.68
CA SER A 17 0.49 -1.47 -22.34
C SER A 17 0.33 -1.54 -20.83
N LEU A 18 -0.15 -0.46 -20.20
CA LEU A 18 -0.68 -0.50 -18.84
C LEU A 18 -1.96 -1.36 -18.86
N SER A 19 -1.82 -2.64 -18.50
CA SER A 19 -2.97 -3.50 -18.22
C SER A 19 -3.50 -3.17 -16.82
N ALA A 20 -4.26 -2.08 -16.72
CA ALA A 20 -5.15 -1.89 -15.58
C ALA A 20 -6.28 -2.92 -15.70
N CYS A 21 -6.12 -4.09 -15.08
CA CYS A 21 -7.24 -5.01 -14.89
C CYS A 21 -8.21 -4.37 -13.88
N THR A 22 -9.17 -3.60 -14.39
CA THR A 22 -10.34 -3.16 -13.63
C THR A 22 -11.25 -4.35 -13.40
N ILE A 23 -11.02 -5.08 -12.32
CA ILE A 23 -11.99 -6.08 -11.84
C ILE A 23 -13.20 -5.31 -11.28
N GLY A 24 -14.34 -5.41 -11.98
CA GLY A 24 -15.68 -5.32 -11.38
C GLY A 24 -16.46 -4.02 -11.59
N ALA A 25 -17.35 -4.01 -12.59
CA ALA A 25 -18.41 -3.00 -12.74
C ALA A 25 -19.62 -3.21 -11.78
N ASN A 26 -19.52 -4.15 -10.81
CA ASN A 26 -20.54 -4.45 -9.79
C ASN A 26 -20.00 -4.34 -8.34
N GLY A 27 -18.87 -3.66 -8.12
CA GLY A 27 -18.28 -3.48 -6.78
C GLY A 27 -18.91 -2.36 -5.96
N ASN A 28 -18.81 -2.42 -4.63
CA ASN A 28 -19.15 -1.29 -3.76
C ASN A 28 -18.26 -0.09 -4.15
N GLU A 29 -18.86 1.05 -4.48
CA GLU A 29 -18.14 2.25 -4.92
C GLU A 29 -17.18 2.82 -3.86
N ASN A 30 -17.38 2.44 -2.59
CA ASN A 30 -16.54 2.76 -1.45
C ASN A 30 -15.43 1.72 -1.20
N ASP A 31 -15.38 0.64 -1.98
CA ASP A 31 -14.40 -0.45 -1.91
C ASP A 31 -13.53 -0.51 -3.17
N LYS A 32 -12.95 0.64 -3.57
CA LYS A 32 -12.04 0.68 -4.71
C LYS A 32 -10.62 0.36 -4.24
N ARG A 33 -9.94 -0.49 -4.99
CA ARG A 33 -8.61 -1.01 -4.65
C ARG A 33 -7.65 -0.84 -5.83
N GLU A 34 -6.39 -0.56 -5.52
CA GLU A 34 -5.28 -0.59 -6.47
C GLU A 34 -4.15 -1.46 -5.92
N THR A 35 -3.49 -2.20 -6.80
CA THR A 35 -2.25 -2.92 -6.48
C THR A 35 -1.08 -2.24 -7.16
N LYS A 36 0.01 -2.03 -6.42
CA LYS A 36 1.24 -1.44 -6.94
C LYS A 36 2.44 -2.30 -6.56
N SER A 37 3.48 -2.25 -7.37
CA SER A 37 4.73 -2.95 -7.11
C SER A 37 5.92 -2.11 -7.54
N PHE A 38 6.97 -2.14 -6.74
CA PHE A 38 8.19 -1.36 -6.94
C PHE A 38 9.40 -2.24 -6.67
N SER A 39 10.37 -2.21 -7.58
CA SER A 39 11.65 -2.90 -7.37
C SER A 39 12.43 -2.29 -6.21
N THR A 40 12.35 -0.97 -6.05
CA THR A 40 13.05 -0.20 -5.01
C THR A 40 12.15 0.81 -4.32
N CYS A 41 12.53 1.21 -3.10
CA CYS A 41 11.89 2.31 -2.38
C CYS A 41 11.90 3.63 -3.19
N ALA A 42 13.01 3.93 -3.86
CA ALA A 42 13.17 5.14 -4.65
C ALA A 42 12.12 5.27 -5.77
N ASP A 43 11.79 4.16 -6.45
CA ASP A 43 10.77 4.13 -7.50
C ASP A 43 9.38 4.50 -6.96
N GLY A 44 9.02 3.95 -5.80
CA GLY A 44 7.74 4.23 -5.15
C GLY A 44 7.65 5.63 -4.55
N LYS A 45 8.75 6.14 -3.96
CA LYS A 45 8.84 7.51 -3.44
C LYS A 45 8.74 8.55 -4.56
N LYS A 46 9.37 8.30 -5.72
CA LYS A 46 9.27 9.18 -6.91
C LYS A 46 7.82 9.31 -7.39
N GLN A 47 7.03 8.24 -7.26
CA GLN A 47 5.60 8.24 -7.59
C GLN A 47 4.70 8.75 -6.45
N LYS A 48 5.28 9.13 -5.31
CA LYS A 48 4.58 9.57 -4.09
C LYS A 48 3.52 8.57 -3.61
N VAL A 49 3.82 7.28 -3.75
CA VAL A 49 2.92 6.20 -3.31
C VAL A 49 3.33 5.69 -1.93
N LEU A 50 4.61 5.35 -1.76
CA LEU A 50 5.08 4.70 -0.53
C LEU A 50 5.13 5.67 0.65
N PRO A 51 4.76 5.23 1.86
CA PRO A 51 4.87 6.04 3.06
C PRO A 51 6.33 6.38 3.38
N SER A 52 6.53 7.55 3.95
CA SER A 52 7.84 8.16 4.21
C SER A 52 8.74 7.35 5.16
N TRP A 53 8.16 6.53 6.05
CA TRP A 53 8.92 5.72 7.00
C TRP A 53 9.66 4.54 6.35
N ILE A 54 9.26 4.12 5.14
CA ILE A 54 9.91 2.98 4.47
C ILE A 54 11.39 3.34 4.18
N PRO A 55 12.34 2.52 4.63
CA PRO A 55 13.76 2.82 4.46
C PRO A 55 14.17 2.70 3.00
N ASP A 56 15.18 3.46 2.60
CA ASP A 56 15.69 3.45 1.22
C ASP A 56 16.29 2.10 0.80
N SER A 57 16.68 1.27 1.77
CA SER A 57 17.17 -0.10 1.54
C SER A 57 16.08 -1.08 1.11
N ALA A 58 14.80 -0.73 1.25
CA ALA A 58 13.70 -1.65 0.95
C ALA A 58 13.60 -1.96 -0.55
N THR A 59 13.36 -3.23 -0.85
CA THR A 59 13.22 -3.75 -2.22
C THR A 59 12.04 -4.72 -2.32
N ASP A 60 11.67 -5.10 -3.55
CA ASP A 60 10.56 -6.05 -3.82
C ASP A 60 9.27 -5.65 -3.08
N ILE A 61 8.91 -4.38 -3.23
CA ILE A 61 7.81 -3.76 -2.49
C ILE A 61 6.51 -4.02 -3.25
N LYS A 62 5.52 -4.59 -2.58
CA LYS A 62 4.17 -4.77 -3.12
C LYS A 62 3.17 -4.18 -2.15
N GLU A 63 2.13 -3.59 -2.70
CA GLU A 63 1.14 -2.89 -1.92
C GLU A 63 -0.25 -3.05 -2.51
N VAL A 64 -1.24 -3.24 -1.65
CA VAL A 64 -2.66 -3.02 -1.98
C VAL A 64 -3.15 -1.80 -1.21
N ILE A 65 -3.80 -0.90 -1.94
CA ILE A 65 -4.31 0.39 -1.44
C ILE A 65 -5.82 0.38 -1.62
N ARG A 66 -6.57 0.77 -0.59
CA ARG A 66 -7.94 1.23 -0.79
C ARG A 66 -7.93 2.68 -1.24
N THR A 67 -8.25 2.94 -2.51
CA THR A 67 -8.20 4.30 -3.08
C THR A 67 -9.34 5.21 -2.63
N THR A 68 -10.38 4.62 -2.03
CA THR A 68 -11.52 5.31 -1.43
C THR A 68 -11.40 5.48 0.09
N GLY A 69 -10.31 5.04 0.69
CA GLY A 69 -10.11 5.04 2.14
C GLY A 69 -8.65 5.18 2.55
N SER A 70 -8.32 4.68 3.73
CA SER A 70 -6.98 4.72 4.30
C SER A 70 -6.33 3.35 4.46
N GLU A 71 -7.08 2.27 4.22
CA GLU A 71 -6.56 0.92 4.41
C GLU A 71 -5.50 0.58 3.38
N ARG A 72 -4.36 0.06 3.86
CA ARG A 72 -3.24 -0.35 3.03
C ARG A 72 -2.57 -1.57 3.64
N ILE A 73 -2.14 -2.50 2.79
CA ILE A 73 -1.25 -3.60 3.17
C ILE A 73 -0.01 -3.54 2.29
N ILE A 74 1.17 -3.71 2.87
CA ILE A 74 2.47 -3.64 2.18
C ILE A 74 3.32 -4.84 2.59
N THR A 75 4.02 -5.45 1.63
CA THR A 75 5.17 -6.33 1.88
C THR A 75 6.41 -5.76 1.22
N MET A 76 7.58 -6.00 1.80
CA MET A 76 8.88 -5.64 1.23
C MET A 76 10.00 -6.54 1.77
N LYS A 77 11.15 -6.52 1.11
CA LYS A 77 12.41 -7.08 1.61
C LYS A 77 13.31 -5.97 2.16
N ASN A 78 14.15 -6.31 3.15
CA ASN A 78 15.10 -5.37 3.78
C ASN A 78 14.45 -4.08 4.33
N GLY A 79 13.19 -4.17 4.78
CA GLY A 79 12.37 -3.05 5.24
C GLY A 79 12.47 -2.82 6.74
N THR A 80 13.68 -2.74 7.31
CA THR A 80 13.86 -2.51 8.75
C THR A 80 13.28 -1.15 9.16
N PRO A 81 12.30 -1.10 10.08
CA PRO A 81 11.73 0.17 10.52
C PRO A 81 12.79 1.11 11.11
N PRO A 82 12.73 2.42 10.81
CA PRO A 82 13.65 3.39 11.39
C PRO A 82 13.42 3.53 12.91
N SER A 83 14.44 4.02 13.63
CA SER A 83 14.37 4.25 15.08
C SER A 83 13.36 5.32 15.51
N SER A 84 12.83 6.09 14.56
CA SER A 84 11.72 7.02 14.79
C SER A 84 10.36 6.30 14.97
N CYS A 85 10.26 5.02 14.58
CA CYS A 85 9.09 4.21 14.87
C CYS A 85 9.13 3.71 16.33
N THR A 86 7.93 3.53 16.91
CA THR A 86 7.78 3.11 18.30
C THR A 86 7.70 1.60 18.40
N THR A 87 8.44 1.00 19.32
CA THR A 87 8.29 -0.44 19.63
C THR A 87 7.04 -0.67 20.48
N ILE A 88 6.26 -1.70 20.14
CA ILE A 88 5.04 -2.11 20.85
C ILE A 88 5.15 -3.57 21.32
N PRO A 89 4.48 -3.95 22.43
CA PRO A 89 4.49 -5.34 22.89
C PRO A 89 3.84 -6.29 21.89
N ALA A 90 4.51 -7.40 21.57
CA ALA A 90 3.96 -8.44 20.72
C ALA A 90 2.66 -9.03 21.29
N GLY A 91 1.73 -9.42 20.42
CA GLY A 91 0.49 -10.10 20.81
C GLY A 91 -0.54 -9.19 21.50
N LYS A 92 -0.30 -7.87 21.56
CA LYS A 92 -1.34 -6.90 21.90
C LYS A 92 -1.96 -6.33 20.63
N THR A 93 -3.28 -6.19 20.62
CA THR A 93 -3.97 -5.36 19.62
C THR A 93 -3.51 -3.93 19.82
N ALA A 94 -2.49 -3.52 19.06
CA ALA A 94 -2.03 -2.16 19.07
C ALA A 94 -3.02 -1.31 18.26
N LEU A 95 -3.52 -0.26 18.91
CA LEU A 95 -4.19 0.80 18.19
C LEU A 95 -3.15 1.56 17.38
N CYS A 96 -3.53 1.93 16.17
CA CYS A 96 -2.66 2.70 15.29
C CYS A 96 -2.46 4.10 15.85
N GLY A 97 -1.32 4.73 15.54
CA GLY A 97 -1.07 6.12 15.89
C GLY A 97 -1.74 7.10 14.92
N ASP A 98 -1.58 8.39 15.21
CA ASP A 98 -1.94 9.47 14.28
C ASP A 98 -1.28 9.26 12.92
N ASP A 99 -1.98 9.67 11.86
CA ASP A 99 -1.39 9.68 10.53
C ASP A 99 -0.47 10.89 10.37
N ALA A 100 0.84 10.64 10.25
CA ALA A 100 1.80 11.70 10.00
C ALA A 100 1.66 12.35 8.61
N GLU A 101 0.94 11.69 7.69
CA GLU A 101 0.81 12.10 6.29
C GLU A 101 -0.58 12.68 5.97
N SER A 102 -1.48 12.79 6.96
CA SER A 102 -2.81 13.41 6.81
C SER A 102 -3.29 14.07 8.11
N SER A 103 -4.54 14.54 8.15
CA SER A 103 -5.16 15.10 9.36
C SER A 103 -5.85 14.04 10.24
N GLN A 104 -5.81 12.77 9.87
CA GLN A 104 -6.50 11.68 10.56
C GLN A 104 -5.86 11.36 11.90
N LYS A 105 -6.68 11.18 12.93
CA LYS A 105 -6.27 10.85 14.29
C LYS A 105 -6.38 9.36 14.56
N ALA A 106 -5.63 8.88 15.55
CA ALA A 106 -5.69 7.49 16.01
C ALA A 106 -7.15 7.01 16.22
N GLU A 107 -8.00 7.87 16.78
CA GLU A 107 -9.39 7.55 17.08
C GLU A 107 -10.29 7.45 15.84
N ASP A 108 -9.86 7.97 14.68
CA ASP A 108 -10.61 7.87 13.42
C ASP A 108 -10.48 6.49 12.78
N PHE A 109 -9.43 5.74 13.13
CA PHE A 109 -9.13 4.44 12.55
C PHE A 109 -9.91 3.31 13.22
N SER A 110 -10.36 2.36 12.39
CA SER A 110 -10.93 1.10 12.85
C SER A 110 -9.87 0.23 13.51
N ALA A 111 -10.24 -0.46 14.58
CA ALA A 111 -9.38 -1.42 15.26
C ALA A 111 -9.54 -2.86 14.75
N ASP A 112 -10.34 -3.09 13.70
CA ASP A 112 -10.55 -4.44 13.20
C ASP A 112 -9.43 -4.87 12.24
N ALA A 113 -9.37 -6.17 11.98
CA ALA A 113 -8.40 -6.78 11.07
C ALA A 113 -8.49 -6.20 9.63
N PRO A 114 -7.42 -6.37 8.83
CA PRO A 114 -7.42 -6.00 7.42
C PRO A 114 -8.58 -6.66 6.69
N SER A 115 -9.29 -5.87 5.89
CA SER A 115 -10.26 -6.35 4.90
C SER A 115 -9.65 -6.45 3.49
N LEU A 116 -8.47 -5.85 3.28
CA LEU A 116 -7.65 -6.09 2.10
C LEU A 116 -6.98 -7.46 2.18
N THR A 117 -6.85 -8.11 1.01
CA THR A 117 -6.25 -9.44 0.86
C THR A 117 -5.31 -9.44 -0.33
N ALA A 118 -4.25 -10.23 -0.26
CA ALA A 118 -3.36 -10.54 -1.38
C ALA A 118 -2.68 -11.89 -1.15
N ASP A 119 -2.29 -12.59 -2.22
CA ASP A 119 -1.64 -13.91 -2.13
C ASP A 119 -0.32 -13.89 -1.34
N TRP A 120 0.31 -12.71 -1.24
CA TRP A 120 1.55 -12.50 -0.51
C TRP A 120 1.35 -11.97 0.92
N TRP A 121 0.10 -11.72 1.34
CA TRP A 121 -0.22 -11.26 2.69
C TRP A 121 -0.54 -12.46 3.58
N PRO A 122 0.32 -12.81 4.55
CA PRO A 122 0.05 -13.94 5.42
C PRO A 122 -1.17 -13.67 6.31
N VAL A 123 -1.91 -14.73 6.59
CA VAL A 123 -3.10 -14.68 7.44
C VAL A 123 -2.72 -14.15 8.82
N GLU A 124 -3.40 -13.08 9.25
CA GLU A 124 -3.27 -12.45 10.57
C GLU A 124 -1.87 -11.91 10.92
N ILE A 125 -1.01 -11.64 9.92
CA ILE A 125 0.36 -11.14 10.13
C ILE A 125 0.40 -9.80 10.89
N GLU A 126 -0.66 -9.00 10.80
CA GLU A 126 -0.78 -7.73 11.51
C GLU A 126 -0.86 -7.90 13.03
N LYS A 127 -1.32 -9.06 13.52
CA LYS A 127 -1.36 -9.36 14.96
C LYS A 127 0.02 -9.58 15.56
N ASN A 128 1.02 -9.85 14.70
CA ASN A 128 2.41 -10.03 15.09
C ASN A 128 3.19 -8.71 15.11
N ALA A 129 2.54 -7.57 14.86
CA ALA A 129 3.21 -6.29 14.81
C ALA A 129 3.91 -5.96 16.14
N THR A 130 5.19 -5.63 16.05
CA THR A 130 6.02 -5.20 17.18
C THR A 130 6.51 -3.77 17.02
N VAL A 131 6.16 -3.11 15.92
CA VAL A 131 6.56 -1.73 15.62
C VAL A 131 5.36 -0.94 15.11
N LEU A 132 5.26 0.31 15.57
CA LEU A 132 4.29 1.29 15.14
C LEU A 132 5.00 2.48 14.47
N CYS A 133 4.75 2.68 13.18
CA CYS A 133 5.26 3.81 12.41
C CYS A 133 4.11 4.76 12.06
N GLY A 134 3.74 5.67 12.96
CA GLY A 134 2.50 6.46 12.82
C GLY A 134 1.28 5.56 12.85
N LYS A 135 0.45 5.57 11.81
CA LYS A 135 -0.70 4.66 11.68
C LYS A 135 -0.36 3.23 11.27
N TRP A 136 0.91 2.93 10.99
CA TRP A 136 1.33 1.64 10.43
C TRP A 136 1.72 0.64 11.51
N LEU A 137 1.02 -0.49 11.56
CA LEU A 137 1.41 -1.68 12.29
C LEU A 137 2.41 -2.47 11.44
N VAL A 138 3.61 -2.67 11.96
CA VAL A 138 4.73 -3.26 11.20
C VAL A 138 5.24 -4.52 11.88
N THR A 139 5.34 -5.58 11.10
CA THR A 139 5.87 -6.90 11.46
C THR A 139 7.12 -7.16 10.64
N VAL A 140 8.21 -7.55 11.28
CA VAL A 140 9.47 -7.94 10.60
C VAL A 140 9.74 -9.42 10.87
N GLU A 141 9.83 -10.21 9.81
CA GLU A 141 10.11 -11.64 9.85
C GLU A 141 11.29 -12.00 8.94
N GLY A 142 12.46 -12.18 9.55
CA GLY A 142 13.70 -12.42 8.81
C GLY A 142 14.02 -11.26 7.87
N ASN A 143 13.98 -11.51 6.56
CA ASN A 143 14.21 -10.48 5.55
C ASN A 143 12.92 -9.78 5.06
N ASN A 144 11.75 -10.27 5.45
CA ASN A 144 10.48 -9.72 5.01
C ASN A 144 9.95 -8.73 6.06
N THR A 145 9.37 -7.64 5.59
CA THR A 145 8.62 -6.70 6.41
C THR A 145 7.21 -6.59 5.86
N TYR A 146 6.23 -6.70 6.74
CA TYR A 146 4.81 -6.53 6.46
C TYR A 146 4.31 -5.29 7.20
N ALA A 147 3.53 -4.46 6.54
CA ALA A 147 2.95 -3.28 7.15
C ALA A 147 1.46 -3.14 6.82
N PHE A 148 0.66 -2.89 7.85
CA PHE A 148 -0.77 -2.66 7.77
C PHE A 148 -1.11 -1.26 8.25
N SER A 149 -1.89 -0.52 7.48
CA SER A 149 -2.56 0.70 7.88
C SER A 149 -4.06 0.44 7.90
N PRO A 150 -4.78 0.75 8.98
CA PRO A 150 -6.20 0.47 9.11
C PRO A 150 -7.06 1.40 8.24
N GLU A 151 -8.31 1.00 8.07
CA GLU A 151 -9.35 1.82 7.45
C GLU A 151 -9.89 2.86 8.43
N ILE A 152 -10.30 4.04 7.94
CA ILE A 152 -11.06 4.97 8.76
C ILE A 152 -12.48 4.45 8.99
N LYS A 153 -13.00 4.64 10.21
CA LYS A 153 -14.32 4.16 10.65
C LYS A 153 -15.45 4.58 9.71
N ALA A 154 -15.38 5.81 9.18
CA ALA A 154 -16.38 6.34 8.25
C ALA A 154 -16.45 5.53 6.95
N VAL A 155 -15.31 5.30 6.29
CA VAL A 155 -15.24 4.51 5.04
C VAL A 155 -15.59 3.05 5.30
N LYS A 156 -15.13 2.49 6.43
CA LYS A 156 -15.51 1.13 6.82
C LYS A 156 -17.02 0.94 6.97
N SER A 157 -17.71 1.93 7.53
CA SER A 157 -19.17 1.92 7.66
C SER A 157 -19.86 1.92 6.29
N LEU A 158 -19.34 2.70 5.33
CA LEU A 158 -19.82 2.72 3.94
C LEU A 158 -19.57 1.39 3.22
N ILE A 159 -18.41 0.77 3.42
CA ILE A 159 -18.09 -0.54 2.85
C ILE A 159 -19.03 -1.62 3.38
N SER A 160 -19.31 -1.59 4.68
CA SER A 160 -20.15 -2.57 5.37
C SER A 160 -21.66 -2.38 5.15
N GLY A 161 -22.07 -1.31 4.45
CA GLY A 161 -23.49 -0.96 4.29
C GLY A 161 -24.17 -0.45 5.56
N ASN A 162 -23.39 -0.12 6.60
CA ASN A 162 -23.86 0.33 7.91
C ASN A 162 -23.92 1.86 8.06
N ALA A 163 -23.67 2.60 6.98
CA ALA A 163 -23.77 4.06 6.99
C ALA A 163 -25.21 4.46 7.33
N LYS A 164 -25.40 5.05 8.52
CA LYS A 164 -26.68 5.65 8.89
C LYS A 164 -26.98 6.77 7.89
N LYS A 165 -28.11 6.65 7.20
CA LYS A 165 -28.73 7.75 6.44
C LYS A 165 -29.06 8.91 7.36
#